data_AF-A0A3L7WM03-F1
#
_entry.id   AF-A0A3L7WM03-F1
#
_cell.length_a   1.000
_cell.length_b   1.000
_cell.length_c   1.000
_cell.angle_alpha   90.00
_cell.angle_beta   90.00
_cell.angle_gamma   90.00
#
_symmetry.space_group_name_H-M   'P 1'
#
loop_
_entity.id
_entity.type
_entity.pdbx_description
1 polymer ?
#
loop_
_entity_poly.entity_id
_entity_poly.type
_entity_poly.pdbx_seq_one_letter_code
_entity_poly.pdbx_strand_id
1 'polypeptide(L)' 'MFGFERITADPKILGGKACIRGMRISAALLVNL' A
#
# COMPACT_ATOMS: atom_id res chain seq x y z
N MET A 1 -5.21 17.30 7.00
CA MET A 1 -5.84 16.09 6.44
C MET A 1 -4.73 15.21 5.87
N PHE A 2 -4.33 14.15 6.59
CA PHE A 2 -3.26 13.25 6.12
C PHE A 2 -3.79 12.42 4.95
N GLY A 3 -3.45 12.81 3.71
CA GLY A 3 -3.84 12.10 2.50
C GLY A 3 -2.98 10.86 2.27
N PHE A 4 -3.58 9.77 1.75
CA PHE A 4 -2.89 8.54 1.36
C PHE A 4 -2.07 8.70 0.06
N GLU A 5 -1.35 9.80 -0.09
CA GLU A 5 -0.55 10.15 -1.29
C GLU A 5 0.55 9.12 -1.60
N ARG A 6 0.91 8.25 -0.66
CA ARG A 6 1.86 7.17 -0.91
C ARG A 6 1.23 5.79 -1.00
N ILE A 7 -0.09 5.63 -0.97
CA ILE A 7 -0.72 4.32 -1.13
C ILE A 7 -1.26 4.16 -2.56
N THR A 8 -1.06 2.99 -3.15
CA THR A 8 -1.64 2.58 -4.43
C THR A 8 -2.32 1.22 -4.28
N ALA A 9 -3.36 0.97 -5.07
CA ALA A 9 -4.01 -0.32 -5.19
C ALA A 9 -4.01 -0.72 -6.68
N ASP A 10 -2.91 -1.32 -7.12
CA ASP A 10 -2.75 -1.78 -8.50
C ASP A 10 -2.95 -3.30 -8.54
N PRO A 11 -3.89 -3.85 -9.34
CA PRO A 11 -4.15 -5.28 -9.42
C PRO A 11 -2.93 -6.11 -9.84
N LYS A 12 -1.96 -5.50 -10.53
CA LYS A 12 -0.70 -6.13 -10.96
C LYS A 12 0.35 -6.15 -9.84
N ILE A 13 0.16 -5.40 -8.76
CA ILE A 13 1.13 -5.27 -7.66
C ILE A 13 0.51 -5.83 -6.37
N LEU A 14 1.17 -6.83 -5.77
CA LEU A 14 0.71 -7.53 -4.56
C LEU A 14 -0.76 -8.00 -4.63
N GLY A 15 -1.24 -8.34 -5.83
CA GLY A 15 -2.61 -8.84 -6.05
C GLY A 15 -3.71 -7.82 -5.79
N GLY A 16 -3.46 -6.52 -6.03
CA GLY A 16 -4.45 -5.47 -5.82
C GLY A 16 -4.55 -4.98 -4.37
N LYS A 17 -3.68 -5.46 -3.48
CA LYS A 17 -3.62 -4.98 -2.09
C LYS A 17 -3.14 -3.53 -2.05
N ALA A 18 -3.52 -2.81 -0.98
CA ALA A 18 -2.99 -1.49 -0.70
C ALA A 18 -1.46 -1.58 -0.48
N CYS A 19 -0.70 -1.00 -1.39
CA CYS A 19 0.76 -1.00 -1.42
C CYS A 19 1.30 0.40 -1.16
N ILE A 20 2.42 0.51 -0.47
CA ILE A 20 3.10 1.80 -0.32
C ILE A 20 3.97 2.06 -1.55
N ARG A 21 3.70 3.13 -2.30
CA ARG A 21 4.52 3.58 -3.45
C ARG A 21 5.99 3.69 -3.05
N GLY A 22 6.86 3.10 -3.88
CA GLY A 22 8.30 3.01 -3.63
C GLY A 22 8.70 1.85 -2.72
N MET A 23 7.75 1.15 -2.09
CA MET A 23 8.00 -0.01 -1.24
C MET A 23 7.20 -1.20 -1.77
N ARG A 24 7.80 -2.39 -1.89
CA ARG A 24 7.06 -3.62 -2.26
C ARG A 24 6.38 -4.23 -1.03
N ILE A 25 5.77 -3.38 -0.19
CA ILE A 25 5.17 -3.73 1.10
C ILE A 25 3.71 -3.29 1.11
N SER A 26 2.83 -4.18 1.58
CA SER A 26 1.42 -3.84 1.77
C SER A 26 1.20 -2.99 3.01
N ALA A 27 0.38 -1.95 2.92
CA ALA A 27 0.04 -1.08 4.03
C ALA A 27 -0.58 -1.84 5.22
N ALA A 28 -1.35 -2.91 4.94
CA ALA A 28 -1.91 -3.79 5.96
C ALA A 28 -0.84 -4.38 6.89
N LEU A 29 0.35 -4.69 6.37
CA LEU A 29 1.43 -5.30 7.14
C LEU A 29 1.99 -4.35 8.20
N LEU A 30 2.00 -3.04 7.90
CA LEU A 30 2.42 -2.00 8.84
C LEU A 30 1.33 -1.65 9.86
N VAL A 31 0.06 -1.74 9.47
CA VAL A 31 -1.06 -1.44 10.37
C VAL A 31 -1.33 -2.60 11.34
N ASN A 32 -0.98 -3.83 10.97
CA ASN A 32 -1.16 -5.03 11.80
C ASN A 32 0.10 -5.42 12.60
N LEU A 33 1.13 -4.56 12.63
CA LEU A 33 2.25 -4.65 13.58
C LEU A 33 1.84 -4.00 14.90
#